data_AF-A0A9D9PXD4-F1
#
_entry.id   AF-A0A9D9PXD4-F1
#
_cell.length_a   1.000
_cell.length_b   1.000
_cell.length_c   1.000
_cell.angle_alpha   90.00
_cell.angle_beta   90.00
_cell.angle_gamma   90.00
#
_symmetry.space_group_name_H-M   'P 1'
#
loop_
_entity.id
_entity.type
_entity.pdbx_description
1 polymer ?
#
loop_
_entity_poly.entity_id
_entity_poly.type
_entity_poly.pdbx_seq_one_letter_code
_entity_poly.pdbx_strand_id
1 'polypeptide(L)'
;MNNTTYKGFDEFGNQIRLPVDLERKLNVPYYRLLRRTELVTKWKIPKVSCNTQIMPDFIGNITNQEDFHFSAFTAVGFYGYDDEIDPIDGLYNAIEHDSKQLLLKYKKMFNGVRIFISPDYSAFSDWTLDKNIQQLKKSRIVALWLIFECHAVVIPNLIYISEETFPIFFAGLENCTVAALSLKSHCHKDAEQTLTRAAVRYITDHTNIQTLVVYSACRNADKEQYLLQYAIDNGVRIVIPDNRIRRLHQKEEGLL
;
A
#
# COMPACT_ATOMS: atom_id res chain seq x y z
N MET A 1 17.11 2.64 21.09
CA MET A 1 16.28 3.85 20.97
C MET A 1 16.71 4.82 22.06
N ASN A 2 17.11 6.04 21.71
CA ASN A 2 17.38 7.08 22.71
C ASN A 2 16.03 7.60 23.21
N ASN A 3 15.67 7.27 24.45
CA ASN A 3 14.47 7.84 25.07
C ASN A 3 14.78 9.29 25.45
N THR A 4 14.13 10.25 24.79
CA THR A 4 14.18 11.65 25.21
C THR A 4 13.65 11.75 26.64
N THR A 5 14.45 12.30 27.55
CA THR A 5 14.09 12.45 28.97
C THR A 5 14.15 13.92 29.38
N TYR A 6 13.32 14.29 30.36
CA TYR A 6 13.38 15.60 31.01
C TYR A 6 13.74 15.43 32.50
N LYS A 7 14.23 16.51 33.12
CA LYS A 7 14.51 16.51 34.57
C LYS A 7 13.18 16.66 35.32
N GLY A 8 12.91 15.75 36.25
CA GLY A 8 11.79 15.82 37.19
C GLY A 8 12.25 15.42 38.59
N PHE A 9 11.29 15.30 39.51
CA PHE A 9 11.55 14.82 40.87
C PHE A 9 10.71 13.57 41.13
N ASP A 10 11.26 12.61 41.89
CA ASP A 10 10.50 11.47 42.40
C ASP A 10 9.63 11.87 43.61
N GLU A 11 8.90 10.91 44.17
CA GLU A 11 8.04 11.12 45.35
C GLU A 11 8.82 11.50 46.63
N PHE A 12 10.14 11.37 46.62
CA PHE A 12 11.04 11.70 47.73
C PHE A 12 11.83 13.01 47.48
N GLY A 13 11.55 13.72 46.38
CA GLY A 13 12.23 14.97 46.03
C GLY A 13 13.63 14.77 45.42
N ASN A 14 14.01 13.56 45.02
CA ASN A 14 15.27 13.34 44.31
C ASN A 14 15.10 13.69 42.84
N GLN A 15 16.10 14.35 42.26
CA GLN A 15 16.07 14.70 40.84
C GLN A 15 16.27 13.45 39.98
N ILE A 16 15.26 13.09 39.19
CA ILE A 16 15.27 11.94 38.29
C ILE A 16 15.11 12.38 36.82
N ARG A 17 15.41 11.46 35.90
CA ARG A 17 15.13 11.63 34.47
C ARG A 17 13.86 10.87 34.12
N LEU A 18 12.80 11.62 33.80
CA LEU A 18 11.52 11.05 33.41
C LEU A 18 11.45 10.91 31.88
N PRO A 19 10.90 9.80 31.35
CA PRO A 19 10.70 9.64 29.93
C PRO A 19 9.69 10.67 29.40
N VAL A 20 10.00 11.29 28.26
CA VAL A 20 9.04 12.14 27.55
C VAL A 20 8.17 11.27 26.66
N ASP A 21 6.86 11.30 26.89
CA ASP A 21 5.89 10.82 25.91
C ASP A 21 5.84 11.77 24.71
N LEU A 22 6.77 11.57 23.78
CA LEU A 22 6.91 12.40 22.59
C LEU A 22 5.70 12.30 21.67
N GLU A 23 5.00 11.18 21.62
CA GLU A 23 3.84 11.02 20.73
C GLU A 23 2.72 11.97 21.14
N ARG A 24 2.41 11.99 22.44
CA ARG A 24 1.42 12.91 23.00
C ARG A 24 1.89 14.37 22.89
N LYS A 25 3.17 14.65 23.17
CA LYS A 25 3.67 16.03 23.16
C LYS A 25 3.85 16.63 21.76
N LEU A 26 4.21 15.81 20.76
CA LEU A 26 4.38 16.24 19.37
C LEU A 26 3.11 16.07 18.55
N ASN A 27 2.03 15.52 19.14
CA ASN A 27 0.76 15.26 18.48
C ASN A 27 0.91 14.41 17.21
N VAL A 28 1.70 13.33 17.30
CA VAL A 28 2.00 12.40 16.18
C VAL A 28 1.51 10.98 16.52
N PRO A 29 0.20 10.78 16.68
CA PRO A 29 -0.33 9.52 17.22
C PRO A 29 -0.08 8.31 16.31
N TYR A 30 0.09 8.51 14.99
CA TYR A 30 0.47 7.43 14.07
C TYR A 30 1.86 6.85 14.33
N TYR A 31 2.72 7.54 15.11
CA TYR A 31 4.05 7.04 15.47
C TYR A 31 3.98 5.72 16.24
N ARG A 32 2.85 5.42 16.91
CA ARG A 32 2.60 4.12 17.55
C ARG A 32 2.68 2.95 16.56
N LEU A 33 2.28 3.17 15.31
CA LEU A 33 2.37 2.18 14.23
C LEU A 33 3.82 2.06 13.76
N LEU A 34 4.51 3.19 13.61
CA LEU A 34 5.91 3.22 13.17
C LEU A 34 6.86 2.53 14.15
N ARG A 35 6.61 2.63 15.47
CA ARG A 35 7.41 1.92 16.48
C ARG A 35 7.29 0.39 16.42
N ARG A 36 6.27 -0.12 15.73
CA ARG A 36 6.02 -1.56 15.56
C ARG A 36 6.64 -2.13 14.29
N THR A 37 7.36 -1.31 13.53
CA THR A 37 8.11 -1.74 12.36
C THR A 37 9.49 -1.08 12.34
N GLU A 38 10.35 -1.57 11.46
CA GLU A 38 11.64 -0.95 11.18
C GLU A 38 11.47 0.17 10.14
N LEU A 39 12.22 1.26 10.30
CA LEU A 39 12.28 2.35 9.33
C LEU A 39 13.59 2.24 8.55
N VAL A 40 13.51 1.99 7.25
CA VAL A 40 14.67 1.80 6.37
C VAL A 40 15.00 3.02 5.54
N THR A 41 16.20 2.97 4.94
CA THR A 41 16.82 4.03 4.14
C THR A 41 17.06 5.32 4.92
N LYS A 42 17.73 6.29 4.29
CA LYS A 42 17.86 7.65 4.85
C LYS A 42 16.51 8.37 5.00
N TRP A 43 15.50 7.95 4.23
CA TRP A 43 14.18 8.57 4.20
C TRP A 43 13.22 8.03 5.26
N LYS A 44 13.63 7.03 6.06
CA LYS A 44 12.80 6.42 7.11
C LYS A 44 11.48 5.86 6.56
N ILE A 45 11.57 5.06 5.49
CA ILE A 45 10.42 4.36 4.90
C ILE A 45 10.03 3.20 5.82
N PRO A 46 8.75 3.06 6.23
CA PRO A 46 8.33 1.95 7.07
C PRO A 46 8.37 0.63 6.31
N LYS A 47 8.99 -0.39 6.91
CA LYS A 47 8.95 -1.76 6.40
C LYS A 47 7.54 -2.34 6.51
N VAL A 48 7.15 -3.11 5.50
CA VAL A 48 5.98 -3.97 5.51
C VAL A 48 6.41 -5.38 5.09
N SER A 49 5.62 -6.39 5.42
CA SER A 49 5.94 -7.78 5.12
C SER A 49 4.68 -8.51 4.67
N CYS A 50 4.76 -9.20 3.54
CA CYS A 50 3.67 -9.99 3.01
C CYS A 50 4.21 -11.22 2.28
N ASN A 51 3.99 -12.39 2.89
CA ASN A 51 4.43 -13.69 2.37
C ASN A 51 3.25 -14.67 2.29
N THR A 52 2.05 -14.13 2.05
CA THR A 52 0.82 -14.93 1.99
C THR A 52 0.88 -15.94 0.85
N GLN A 53 0.37 -17.14 1.09
CA GLN A 53 0.17 -18.15 0.05
C GLN A 53 -1.24 -18.10 -0.55
N ILE A 54 -2.15 -17.36 0.12
CA ILE A 54 -3.53 -17.16 -0.31
C ILE A 54 -3.57 -15.92 -1.20
N MET A 55 -3.95 -16.12 -2.45
CA MET A 55 -4.08 -15.07 -3.45
C MET A 55 -5.53 -14.66 -3.60
N PRO A 56 -5.81 -13.37 -3.84
CA PRO A 56 -7.18 -12.95 -4.09
C PRO A 56 -7.68 -13.44 -5.45
N ASP A 57 -8.96 -13.76 -5.51
CA ASP A 57 -9.69 -14.09 -6.74
C ASP A 57 -10.52 -12.90 -7.28
N PHE A 58 -10.78 -11.92 -6.43
CA PHE A 58 -11.48 -10.68 -6.76
C PHE A 58 -10.84 -9.48 -6.04
N ILE A 59 -10.76 -8.34 -6.71
CA ILE A 59 -10.37 -7.06 -6.09
C ILE A 59 -11.59 -6.11 -6.10
N GLY A 60 -12.15 -5.88 -4.92
CA GLY A 60 -13.13 -4.82 -4.67
C GLY A 60 -12.45 -3.47 -4.46
N ASN A 61 -13.07 -2.38 -4.90
CA ASN A 61 -12.55 -1.03 -4.64
C ASN A 61 -13.11 -0.51 -3.32
N ILE A 62 -12.29 0.15 -2.49
CA ILE A 62 -12.72 0.79 -1.23
C ILE A 62 -13.94 1.70 -1.40
N THR A 63 -14.11 2.32 -2.57
CA THR A 63 -15.26 3.19 -2.88
C THR A 63 -16.56 2.42 -3.11
N ASN A 64 -16.53 1.09 -3.23
CA ASN A 64 -17.70 0.24 -3.42
C ASN A 64 -17.75 -0.90 -2.39
N GLN A 65 -18.43 -0.66 -1.26
CA GLN A 65 -18.50 -1.60 -0.14
C GLN A 65 -19.23 -2.91 -0.48
N GLU A 66 -20.13 -2.90 -1.46
CA GLU A 66 -20.86 -4.11 -1.90
C GLU A 66 -19.90 -5.20 -2.40
N ASP A 67 -18.74 -4.78 -2.93
CA ASP A 67 -17.75 -5.66 -3.51
C ASP A 67 -16.85 -6.32 -2.44
N PHE A 68 -16.84 -5.87 -1.18
CA PHE A 68 -15.86 -6.29 -0.16
C PHE A 68 -15.94 -7.77 0.21
N HIS A 69 -17.10 -8.38 -0.01
CA HIS A 69 -17.39 -9.76 0.34
C HIS A 69 -17.89 -10.56 -0.87
N PHE A 70 -17.45 -10.16 -2.07
CA PHE A 70 -17.81 -10.85 -3.31
C PHE A 70 -17.46 -12.36 -3.24
N SER A 71 -16.33 -12.69 -2.62
CA SER A 71 -15.87 -14.05 -2.35
C SER A 71 -15.15 -14.13 -0.99
N ALA A 72 -14.84 -15.35 -0.54
CA ALA A 72 -14.01 -15.57 0.66
C ALA A 72 -12.56 -15.09 0.50
N PHE A 73 -12.09 -14.89 -0.73
CA PHE A 73 -10.74 -14.46 -1.08
C PHE A 73 -10.72 -13.07 -1.71
N THR A 74 -11.77 -12.28 -1.54
CA THR A 74 -11.77 -10.90 -2.01
C THR A 74 -10.72 -10.07 -1.27
N ALA A 75 -9.91 -9.35 -2.05
CA ALA A 75 -9.08 -8.26 -1.55
C ALA A 75 -9.79 -6.93 -1.73
N VAL A 76 -9.64 -6.02 -0.76
CA VAL A 76 -10.04 -4.61 -0.93
C VAL A 76 -8.82 -3.80 -1.35
N GLY A 77 -8.89 -3.18 -2.53
CA GLY A 77 -7.89 -2.27 -3.07
C GLY A 77 -8.37 -0.82 -3.04
N PHE A 78 -7.42 0.12 -3.11
CA PHE A 78 -7.68 1.56 -3.09
C PHE A 78 -7.41 2.16 -4.47
N TYR A 79 -8.00 1.58 -5.52
CA TYR A 79 -7.79 2.00 -6.91
C TYR A 79 -8.85 3.04 -7.35
N GLY A 80 -9.25 3.93 -6.44
CA GLY A 80 -10.12 5.08 -6.70
C GLY A 80 -9.32 6.34 -7.05
N TYR A 81 -10.00 7.46 -7.28
CA TYR A 81 -9.30 8.75 -7.40
C TYR A 81 -8.91 9.28 -6.00
N ASP A 82 -7.83 10.06 -5.94
CA ASP A 82 -7.28 10.59 -4.67
C ASP A 82 -8.32 11.39 -3.86
N ASP A 83 -9.27 12.08 -4.51
CA ASP A 83 -10.37 12.81 -3.85
C ASP A 83 -11.39 11.89 -3.17
N GLU A 84 -11.48 10.63 -3.58
CA GLU A 84 -12.32 9.61 -2.96
C GLU A 84 -11.58 8.83 -1.85
N ILE A 85 -10.28 8.56 -2.05
CA ILE A 85 -9.50 7.67 -1.15
C ILE A 85 -8.63 8.41 -0.11
N ASP A 86 -8.25 9.67 -0.37
CA ASP A 86 -7.50 10.56 0.53
C ASP A 86 -8.22 11.90 0.85
N PRO A 87 -9.56 11.94 1.04
CA PRO A 87 -10.22 13.18 1.45
C PRO A 87 -9.77 13.60 2.86
N ILE A 88 -10.16 14.80 3.30
CA ILE A 88 -9.79 15.33 4.62
C ILE A 88 -10.24 14.41 5.78
N ASP A 89 -11.34 13.67 5.60
CA ASP A 89 -11.86 12.66 6.52
C ASP A 89 -11.48 11.21 6.12
N GLY A 90 -10.53 11.09 5.19
CA GLY A 90 -9.97 9.84 4.67
C GLY A 90 -9.20 9.03 5.72
N LEU A 91 -8.92 7.77 5.39
CA LEU A 91 -8.32 6.82 6.34
C LEU A 91 -6.95 7.27 6.83
N TYR A 92 -6.09 7.77 5.95
CA TYR A 92 -4.78 8.28 6.36
C TYR A 92 -4.91 9.42 7.38
N ASN A 93 -5.74 10.43 7.10
CA ASN A 93 -5.97 11.56 8.01
C ASN A 93 -6.58 11.10 9.34
N ALA A 94 -7.49 10.13 9.32
CA ALA A 94 -8.04 9.52 10.53
C ALA A 94 -6.96 8.84 11.39
N ILE A 95 -5.96 8.21 10.76
CA ILE A 95 -4.81 7.60 11.46
C ILE A 95 -3.85 8.67 11.95
N GLU A 96 -3.50 9.63 11.09
CA GLU A 96 -2.55 10.71 11.38
C GLU A 96 -2.98 11.54 12.60
N HIS A 97 -4.28 11.77 12.74
CA HIS A 97 -4.86 12.58 13.81
C HIS A 97 -5.57 11.76 14.92
N ASP A 98 -5.47 10.43 14.91
CA ASP A 98 -6.15 9.51 15.84
C ASP A 98 -7.65 9.82 16.02
N SER A 99 -8.34 10.08 14.91
CA SER A 99 -9.77 10.39 14.92
C SER A 99 -10.58 9.12 15.25
N LYS A 100 -10.82 8.89 16.55
CA LYS A 100 -11.47 7.67 17.06
C LYS A 100 -12.81 7.36 16.37
N GLN A 101 -13.60 8.39 16.06
CA GLN A 101 -14.89 8.21 15.39
C GLN A 101 -14.72 7.72 13.94
N LEU A 102 -13.83 8.35 13.17
CA LEU A 102 -13.54 7.93 11.79
C LEU A 102 -12.89 6.56 11.75
N LEU A 103 -11.92 6.29 12.63
CA LEU A 103 -11.28 4.98 12.73
C LEU A 103 -12.30 3.88 13.07
N LEU A 104 -13.27 4.15 13.95
CA LEU A 104 -14.36 3.21 14.23
C LEU A 104 -15.27 2.99 13.02
N LYS A 105 -15.57 4.04 12.25
CA LYS A 105 -16.32 3.93 10.98
C LYS A 105 -15.59 3.02 9.99
N TYR A 106 -14.29 3.22 9.78
CA TYR A 106 -13.48 2.36 8.92
C TYR A 106 -13.40 0.92 9.44
N LYS A 107 -13.22 0.69 10.75
CA LYS A 107 -13.24 -0.66 11.34
C LYS A 107 -14.58 -1.37 11.10
N LYS A 108 -15.71 -0.66 11.19
CA LYS A 108 -17.04 -1.21 10.87
C LYS A 108 -17.18 -1.52 9.37
N MET A 109 -16.74 -0.60 8.53
CA MET A 109 -16.76 -0.75 7.07
C MET A 109 -15.94 -1.95 6.58
N PHE A 110 -14.82 -2.21 7.23
CA PHE A 110 -13.91 -3.32 6.91
C PHE A 110 -14.24 -4.62 7.65
N ASN A 111 -15.36 -4.69 8.36
CA ASN A 111 -15.70 -5.87 9.15
C ASN A 111 -15.77 -7.12 8.28
N GLY A 112 -14.97 -8.14 8.60
CA GLY A 112 -14.90 -9.40 7.85
C GLY A 112 -13.98 -9.37 6.62
N VAL A 113 -13.38 -8.23 6.26
CA VAL A 113 -12.36 -8.17 5.21
C VAL A 113 -11.05 -8.76 5.71
N ARG A 114 -10.46 -9.69 4.94
CA ARG A 114 -9.26 -10.45 5.34
C ARG A 114 -8.00 -10.03 4.60
N ILE A 115 -8.16 -9.56 3.36
CA ILE A 115 -7.07 -9.21 2.46
C ILE A 115 -7.26 -7.76 2.00
N PHE A 116 -6.21 -6.97 2.09
CA PHE A 116 -6.14 -5.64 1.50
C PHE A 116 -4.96 -5.57 0.54
N ILE A 117 -5.08 -4.70 -0.44
CA ILE A 117 -3.93 -4.15 -1.17
C ILE A 117 -3.66 -2.76 -0.58
N SER A 118 -2.42 -2.45 -0.24
CA SER A 118 -2.12 -1.14 0.37
C SER A 118 -2.48 0.01 -0.56
N PRO A 119 -2.78 1.22 -0.03
CA PRO A 119 -3.24 2.31 -0.88
C PRO A 119 -2.28 2.72 -1.98
N ASP A 120 -2.84 3.12 -3.12
CA ASP A 120 -2.14 3.68 -4.27
C ASP A 120 -2.28 5.21 -4.27
N TYR A 121 -1.67 5.88 -3.28
CA TYR A 121 -1.71 7.34 -3.25
C TYR A 121 -0.89 7.90 -4.40
N SER A 122 -1.52 8.71 -5.23
CA SER A 122 -0.91 9.17 -6.48
C SER A 122 0.44 9.84 -6.23
N ALA A 123 1.42 9.45 -7.03
CA ALA A 123 2.75 10.01 -7.08
C ALA A 123 3.02 10.46 -8.52
N PHE A 124 3.62 11.62 -8.68
CA PHE A 124 3.80 12.24 -9.98
C PHE A 124 5.26 12.66 -10.19
N SER A 125 5.78 12.48 -11.40
CA SER A 125 7.17 12.82 -11.74
C SER A 125 7.45 14.32 -11.74
N ASP A 126 6.42 15.16 -11.88
CA ASP A 126 6.50 16.62 -11.80
C ASP A 126 6.49 17.15 -10.36
N TRP A 127 6.16 16.31 -9.37
CA TRP A 127 6.25 16.66 -7.96
C TRP A 127 7.67 16.51 -7.41
N THR A 128 7.95 17.20 -6.32
CA THR A 128 9.22 17.03 -5.62
C THR A 128 9.35 15.60 -5.07
N LEU A 129 10.59 15.08 -5.06
CA LEU A 129 10.87 13.76 -4.50
C LEU A 129 10.36 13.62 -3.06
N ASP A 130 10.52 14.67 -2.24
CA ASP A 130 10.02 14.68 -0.86
C ASP A 130 8.50 14.49 -0.79
N LYS A 131 7.74 15.13 -1.69
CA LYS A 131 6.29 14.97 -1.73
C LYS A 131 5.89 13.55 -2.11
N ASN A 132 6.55 12.98 -3.11
CA ASN A 132 6.29 11.59 -3.50
C ASN A 132 6.69 10.59 -2.41
N ILE A 133 7.79 10.83 -1.69
CA ILE A 133 8.18 10.04 -0.52
C ILE A 133 7.11 10.12 0.58
N GLN A 134 6.47 11.29 0.77
CA GLN A 134 5.33 11.39 1.69
C GLN A 134 4.18 10.49 1.26
N GLN A 135 3.81 10.46 -0.02
CA GLN A 135 2.73 9.58 -0.52
C GLN A 135 3.05 8.10 -0.27
N LEU A 136 4.30 7.68 -0.52
CA LEU A 136 4.76 6.33 -0.19
C LEU A 136 4.62 6.05 1.32
N LYS A 137 5.04 6.99 2.18
CA LYS A 137 4.91 6.84 3.64
C LYS A 137 3.45 6.76 4.08
N LYS A 138 2.56 7.57 3.52
CA LYS A 138 1.11 7.50 3.78
C LYS A 138 0.59 6.10 3.50
N SER A 139 0.91 5.55 2.32
CA SER A 139 0.50 4.20 1.91
C SER A 139 0.99 3.15 2.91
N ARG A 140 2.26 3.21 3.33
CA ARG A 140 2.84 2.29 4.32
C ARG A 140 2.22 2.45 5.71
N ILE A 141 1.91 3.67 6.16
CA ILE A 141 1.24 3.92 7.44
C ILE A 141 -0.16 3.30 7.45
N VAL A 142 -0.93 3.48 6.37
CA VAL A 142 -2.25 2.83 6.23
C VAL A 142 -2.11 1.32 6.20
N ALA A 143 -1.13 0.77 5.47
CA ALA A 143 -0.86 -0.66 5.47
C ALA A 143 -0.59 -1.19 6.89
N LEU A 144 0.27 -0.52 7.67
CA LEU A 144 0.54 -0.90 9.06
C LEU A 144 -0.71 -0.83 9.92
N TRP A 145 -1.57 0.18 9.74
CA TRP A 145 -2.83 0.26 10.46
C TRP A 145 -3.74 -0.93 10.13
N LEU A 146 -3.92 -1.27 8.85
CA LEU A 146 -4.72 -2.42 8.43
C LEU A 146 -4.16 -3.75 8.99
N ILE A 147 -2.83 -3.92 8.99
CA ILE A 147 -2.18 -5.11 9.58
C ILE A 147 -2.45 -5.17 11.08
N PHE A 148 -2.23 -4.08 11.80
CA PHE A 148 -2.16 -4.08 13.25
C PHE A 148 -3.49 -3.88 13.96
N GLU A 149 -4.39 -3.12 13.35
CA GLU A 149 -5.65 -2.67 13.95
C GLU A 149 -6.86 -3.39 13.37
N CYS A 150 -6.74 -3.92 12.15
CA CYS A 150 -7.75 -4.77 11.51
C CYS A 150 -7.32 -6.24 11.42
N HIS A 151 -6.10 -6.59 11.83
CA HIS A 151 -5.57 -7.95 11.78
C HIS A 151 -5.66 -8.61 10.39
N ALA A 152 -5.50 -7.80 9.34
CA ALA A 152 -5.64 -8.25 7.97
C ALA A 152 -4.29 -8.56 7.30
N VAL A 153 -4.33 -9.41 6.28
CA VAL A 153 -3.21 -9.58 5.35
C VAL A 153 -3.19 -8.37 4.41
N VAL A 154 -2.06 -7.68 4.33
CA VAL A 154 -1.91 -6.53 3.42
C VAL A 154 -0.83 -6.83 2.39
N ILE A 155 -1.24 -6.93 1.13
CA ILE A 155 -0.34 -7.03 -0.01
C ILE A 155 0.12 -5.61 -0.35
N PRO A 156 1.43 -5.29 -0.29
CA PRO A 156 1.91 -3.96 -0.60
C PRO A 156 1.71 -3.66 -2.08
N ASN A 157 1.04 -2.55 -2.39
CA ASN A 157 1.01 -2.00 -3.73
C ASN A 157 2.36 -1.35 -4.06
N LEU A 158 2.78 -1.56 -5.30
CA LEU A 158 3.98 -0.99 -5.88
C LEU A 158 3.62 0.36 -6.47
N ILE A 159 4.29 1.40 -5.98
CA ILE A 159 4.16 2.78 -6.45
C ILE A 159 5.52 3.14 -7.06
N TYR A 160 5.55 3.80 -8.20
CA TYR A 160 6.79 4.25 -8.84
C TYR A 160 6.52 5.40 -9.80
N ILE A 161 7.52 6.27 -9.99
CA ILE A 161 7.41 7.46 -10.85
C ILE A 161 8.49 7.55 -11.93
N SER A 162 9.65 6.92 -11.70
CA SER A 162 10.77 6.88 -12.64
C SER A 162 11.77 5.80 -12.23
N GLU A 163 12.60 5.34 -13.17
CA GLU A 163 13.61 4.30 -12.92
C GLU A 163 14.61 4.70 -11.83
N GLU A 164 15.03 5.97 -11.80
CA GLU A 164 15.97 6.51 -10.81
C GLU A 164 15.46 6.38 -9.37
N THR A 165 14.15 6.29 -9.19
CA THR A 165 13.50 6.26 -7.87
C THR A 165 13.14 4.86 -7.40
N PHE A 166 13.26 3.82 -8.24
CA PHE A 166 12.94 2.44 -7.88
C PHE A 166 13.59 1.97 -6.57
N PRO A 167 14.90 2.22 -6.30
CA PRO A 167 15.51 1.79 -5.05
C PRO A 167 14.86 2.40 -3.80
N ILE A 168 14.23 3.58 -3.93
CA ILE A 168 13.56 4.26 -2.82
C ILE A 168 12.13 3.73 -2.66
N PHE A 169 11.40 3.59 -3.77
CA PHE A 169 9.98 3.24 -3.74
C PHE A 169 9.70 1.78 -3.43
N PHE A 170 10.64 0.89 -3.77
CA PHE A 170 10.56 -0.52 -3.42
C PHE A 170 11.30 -0.86 -2.12
N ALA A 171 11.94 0.12 -1.48
CA ALA A 171 12.53 -0.07 -0.16
C ALA A 171 11.45 -0.40 0.88
N GLY A 172 11.83 -1.19 1.89
CA GLY A 172 10.93 -1.63 2.94
C GLY A 172 10.04 -2.81 2.54
N LEU A 173 10.26 -3.40 1.36
CA LEU A 173 9.59 -4.60 0.86
C LEU A 173 10.50 -5.83 0.87
N GLU A 174 11.66 -5.78 1.53
CA GLU A 174 12.68 -6.82 1.48
C GLU A 174 12.18 -8.16 2.06
N ASN A 175 11.19 -8.10 2.96
CA ASN A 175 10.57 -9.26 3.60
C ASN A 175 9.24 -9.67 2.95
N CYS A 176 8.97 -9.20 1.73
CA CYS A 176 7.79 -9.58 0.96
C CYS A 176 8.18 -10.56 -0.14
N THR A 177 7.35 -11.59 -0.32
CA THR A 177 7.34 -12.45 -1.51
C THR A 177 6.15 -12.16 -2.42
N VAL A 178 5.18 -11.36 -1.94
CA VAL A 178 3.99 -10.98 -2.70
C VAL A 178 3.86 -9.45 -2.70
N ALA A 179 3.61 -8.89 -3.86
CA ALA A 179 3.27 -7.47 -4.03
C ALA A 179 2.14 -7.33 -5.05
N ALA A 180 1.50 -6.16 -5.04
CA ALA A 180 0.47 -5.81 -6.00
C ALA A 180 0.97 -4.69 -6.93
N LEU A 181 0.45 -4.66 -8.16
CA LEU A 181 0.67 -3.56 -9.08
C LEU A 181 -0.63 -3.26 -9.83
N SER A 182 -0.81 -1.99 -10.20
CA SER A 182 -1.94 -1.55 -11.01
C SER A 182 -1.51 -1.37 -12.46
N LEU A 183 -2.27 -1.94 -13.38
CA LEU A 183 -2.17 -1.64 -14.82
C LEU A 183 -3.28 -0.67 -15.29
N LYS A 184 -4.10 -0.15 -14.36
CA LYS A 184 -5.08 0.90 -14.63
C LYS A 184 -4.33 2.07 -15.30
N SER A 185 -4.84 2.58 -16.42
CA SER A 185 -4.25 3.61 -17.31
C SER A 185 -2.96 3.28 -18.10
N HIS A 186 -2.09 2.37 -17.63
CA HIS A 186 -0.74 2.19 -18.21
C HIS A 186 -0.67 1.47 -19.57
N CYS A 187 -1.81 1.01 -20.11
CA CYS A 187 -1.85 0.27 -21.38
C CYS A 187 -2.01 1.17 -22.62
N HIS A 188 -2.13 2.49 -22.44
CA HIS A 188 -2.48 3.42 -23.51
C HIS A 188 -1.31 4.26 -24.03
N LYS A 189 -0.31 4.59 -23.20
CA LYS A 189 0.83 5.43 -23.58
C LYS A 189 2.14 4.65 -23.53
N ASP A 190 2.95 4.77 -24.58
CA ASP A 190 4.22 4.02 -24.69
C ASP A 190 5.21 4.36 -23.58
N ALA A 191 5.23 5.61 -23.11
CA ALA A 191 6.06 6.02 -21.98
C ALA A 191 5.66 5.31 -20.67
N GLU A 192 4.35 5.19 -20.39
CA GLU A 192 3.82 4.50 -19.22
C GLU A 192 4.06 2.98 -19.30
N GLN A 193 3.94 2.40 -20.50
CA GLN A 193 4.28 1.00 -20.76
C GLN A 193 5.77 0.73 -20.53
N THR A 194 6.63 1.62 -21.02
CA THR A 194 8.09 1.52 -20.86
C THR A 194 8.48 1.57 -19.39
N LEU A 195 7.95 2.55 -18.65
CA LEU A 195 8.20 2.67 -17.21
C LEU A 195 7.69 1.45 -16.43
N THR A 196 6.49 0.95 -16.78
CA THR A 196 5.93 -0.25 -16.14
C THR A 196 6.80 -1.47 -16.39
N ARG A 197 7.28 -1.68 -17.61
CA ARG A 197 8.22 -2.79 -17.92
C ARG A 197 9.54 -2.64 -17.19
N ALA A 198 10.06 -1.42 -17.07
CA ALA A 198 11.27 -1.15 -16.31
C ALA A 198 11.05 -1.46 -14.81
N ALA A 199 9.90 -1.08 -14.25
CA ALA A 199 9.54 -1.38 -12.86
C ALA A 199 9.42 -2.90 -12.64
N VAL A 200 8.68 -3.60 -13.51
CA VAL A 200 8.52 -5.07 -13.47
C VAL A 200 9.88 -5.77 -13.53
N ARG A 201 10.77 -5.33 -14.43
CA ARG A 201 12.14 -5.84 -14.52
C ARG A 201 12.93 -5.58 -13.25
N TYR A 202 12.92 -4.34 -12.75
CA TYR A 202 13.64 -3.98 -11.53
C TYR A 202 13.19 -4.83 -10.34
N ILE A 203 11.88 -5.01 -10.16
CA ILE A 203 11.31 -5.83 -9.08
C ILE A 203 11.77 -7.28 -9.21
N THR A 204 11.71 -7.84 -10.42
CA THR A 204 12.13 -9.22 -10.70
C THR A 204 13.62 -9.43 -10.39
N ASP A 205 14.46 -8.47 -10.78
CA ASP A 205 15.93 -8.61 -10.69
C ASP A 205 16.49 -8.26 -9.30
N HIS A 206 15.79 -7.42 -8.51
CA HIS A 206 16.37 -6.79 -7.30
C HIS A 206 15.58 -7.00 -6.02
N THR A 207 14.45 -7.72 -6.06
CA THR A 207 13.61 -7.95 -4.87
C THR A 207 13.33 -9.43 -4.65
N ASN A 208 12.77 -9.77 -3.49
CA ASN A 208 12.38 -11.15 -3.16
C ASN A 208 10.95 -11.49 -3.62
N ILE A 209 10.34 -10.65 -4.46
CA ILE A 209 8.97 -10.83 -4.92
C ILE A 209 8.89 -12.01 -5.89
N GLN A 210 8.07 -12.99 -5.54
CA GLN A 210 7.81 -14.21 -6.30
C GLN A 210 6.40 -14.24 -6.90
N THR A 211 5.50 -13.39 -6.41
CA THR A 211 4.14 -13.28 -6.94
C THR A 211 3.71 -11.82 -7.06
N LEU A 212 3.19 -11.46 -8.23
CA LEU A 212 2.56 -10.16 -8.50
C LEU A 212 1.05 -10.33 -8.63
N VAL A 213 0.31 -9.66 -7.75
CA VAL A 213 -1.15 -9.52 -7.82
C VAL A 213 -1.49 -8.28 -8.61
N VAL A 214 -2.02 -8.45 -9.81
CA VAL A 214 -2.19 -7.38 -10.77
C VAL A 214 -3.64 -6.92 -10.77
N TYR A 215 -3.87 -5.68 -10.36
CA TYR A 215 -5.14 -5.02 -10.65
C TYR A 215 -5.13 -4.55 -12.10
N SER A 216 -5.96 -5.17 -12.94
CA SER A 216 -6.10 -4.74 -14.32
C SER A 216 -7.53 -4.32 -14.67
N ALA A 217 -7.62 -3.15 -15.27
CA ALA A 217 -8.79 -2.64 -15.98
C ALA A 217 -8.56 -2.63 -17.51
N CYS A 218 -7.46 -3.22 -18.00
CA CYS A 218 -7.15 -3.24 -19.42
C CYS A 218 -8.16 -4.11 -20.18
N ARG A 219 -8.55 -3.66 -21.37
CA ARG A 219 -9.37 -4.43 -22.32
C ARG A 219 -8.55 -5.40 -23.17
N ASN A 220 -7.25 -5.14 -23.29
CA ASN A 220 -6.36 -5.87 -24.18
C ASN A 220 -5.44 -6.79 -23.37
N ALA A 221 -5.75 -8.09 -23.39
CA ALA A 221 -4.99 -9.13 -22.68
C ALA A 221 -3.54 -9.27 -23.21
N ASP A 222 -3.31 -9.10 -24.51
CA ASP A 222 -1.97 -9.18 -25.09
C ASP A 222 -1.05 -8.09 -24.54
N LYS A 223 -1.59 -6.88 -24.31
CA LYS A 223 -0.86 -5.80 -23.67
C LYS A 223 -0.53 -6.10 -22.21
N GLU A 224 -1.46 -6.68 -21.45
CA GLU A 224 -1.19 -7.12 -20.07
C GLU A 224 -0.04 -8.11 -20.04
N GLN A 225 -0.10 -9.11 -20.93
CA GLN A 225 0.94 -10.11 -21.06
C GLN A 225 2.28 -9.46 -21.44
N TYR A 226 2.31 -8.58 -22.45
CA TYR A 226 3.51 -7.88 -22.88
C TYR A 226 4.20 -7.10 -21.75
N LEU A 227 3.42 -6.40 -20.91
CA LEU A 227 3.95 -5.63 -19.78
C LEU A 227 4.57 -6.51 -18.70
N LEU A 228 4.05 -7.72 -18.52
CA LEU A 228 4.43 -8.64 -17.44
C LEU A 228 5.36 -9.78 -17.90
N GLN A 229 5.61 -9.90 -19.20
CA GLN A 229 6.31 -11.04 -19.80
C GLN A 229 7.68 -11.28 -19.16
N TYR A 230 8.44 -10.23 -18.86
CA TYR A 230 9.76 -10.37 -18.23
C TYR A 230 9.69 -11.08 -16.87
N ALA A 231 8.70 -10.74 -16.04
CA ALA A 231 8.51 -11.38 -14.75
C ALA A 231 8.09 -12.85 -14.92
N ILE A 232 7.19 -13.12 -15.87
CA ILE A 232 6.74 -14.48 -16.21
C ILE A 232 7.93 -15.36 -16.64
N ASP A 233 8.75 -14.86 -17.57
CA ASP A 233 9.90 -15.58 -18.11
C ASP A 233 10.96 -15.89 -17.04
N ASN A 234 10.99 -15.11 -15.97
CA ASN A 234 11.91 -15.27 -14.83
C ASN A 234 11.23 -15.93 -13.61
N GLY A 235 10.09 -16.60 -13.81
CA GLY A 235 9.46 -17.46 -12.80
C GLY A 235 8.64 -16.73 -11.73
N VAL A 236 8.36 -15.43 -11.90
CA VAL A 236 7.43 -14.70 -11.05
C VAL A 236 6.01 -15.10 -11.42
N ARG A 237 5.24 -15.57 -10.44
CA ARG A 237 3.83 -15.91 -10.63
C ARG A 237 3.02 -14.64 -10.80
N ILE A 238 2.24 -14.57 -11.88
CA ILE A 238 1.27 -13.49 -12.09
C ILE A 238 -0.13 -13.98 -11.68
N VAL A 239 -0.81 -13.21 -10.84
CA VAL A 239 -2.21 -13.41 -10.50
C VAL A 239 -2.96 -12.16 -10.92
N ILE A 240 -3.98 -12.31 -11.78
CA ILE A 240 -4.85 -11.22 -12.20
C ILE A 240 -6.25 -11.53 -11.65
N PRO A 241 -6.60 -11.04 -10.45
CA PRO A 241 -7.93 -11.26 -9.90
C PRO A 241 -8.98 -10.53 -10.74
N ASP A 242 -10.19 -11.05 -10.68
CA ASP A 242 -11.33 -10.40 -11.32
C ASP A 242 -11.68 -9.09 -10.60
N ASN A 243 -12.38 -8.18 -11.28
CA ASN A 243 -12.89 -6.96 -10.67
C ASN A 243 -14.06 -6.40 -11.48
N ARG A 244 -14.84 -5.50 -10.86
CA ARG A 244 -16.03 -4.91 -11.48
C ARG A 244 -15.75 -4.29 -12.85
N ILE A 245 -14.64 -3.56 -13.03
CA ILE A 245 -14.32 -2.88 -14.30
C ILE A 245 -13.96 -3.90 -15.38
N ARG A 246 -13.13 -4.90 -15.05
CA ARG A 246 -12.77 -5.97 -15.99
C ARG A 246 -14.01 -6.73 -16.48
N ARG A 247 -14.94 -7.07 -15.58
CA ARG A 247 -16.21 -7.70 -15.95
C ARG A 247 -17.06 -6.85 -16.88
N LEU A 248 -17.12 -5.54 -16.64
CA LEU A 248 -17.87 -4.62 -17.51
C LEU A 248 -17.27 -4.62 -18.93
N HIS A 249 -15.94 -4.54 -19.04
CA HIS A 249 -15.26 -4.63 -20.34
C HIS A 249 -15.50 -5.96 -21.04
N GLN A 250 -15.41 -7.08 -20.32
CA GLN A 250 -15.67 -8.41 -20.89
C GLN A 250 -17.12 -8.56 -21.38
N LYS A 251 -18.10 -7.98 -20.68
CA LYS A 251 -19.50 -7.96 -21.12
C LYS A 251 -19.70 -7.12 -22.38
N GLU A 252 -19.08 -5.95 -22.45
CA GLU A 252 -19.11 -5.10 -23.66
C GLU A 252 -18.51 -5.81 -24.89
N GLU A 253 -17.56 -6.72 -24.67
CA GLU A 253 -16.91 -7.53 -25.70
C GLU A 253 -17.61 -8.88 -25.97
N GLY A 254 -18.69 -9.20 -25.26
CA GLY A 254 -19.46 -10.44 -25.42
C GLY A 254 -18.77 -11.71 -24.89
N LEU A 255 -17.81 -11.54 -23.97
CA LEU A 255 -17.03 -12.63 -23.36
C LEU A 255 -17.66 -13.16 -22.04
N LEU A 256 -18.68 -12.47 -21.51
CA LEU A 256 -19.48 -12.80 -20.32
C LEU A 256 -20.96 -12.47 -20.57
#